data_AF-A0A858RTF0-F1
#
_entry.id   AF-A0A858RTF0-F1
#
_cell.length_a   1.000
_cell.length_b   1.000
_cell.length_c   1.000
_cell.angle_alpha   90.00
_cell.angle_beta   90.00
_cell.angle_gamma   90.00
#
_symmetry.space_group_name_H-M   'P 1'
#
loop_
_entity.id
_entity.type
_entity.pdbx_description
1 polymer ?
#
loop_
_entity_poly.entity_id
_entity_poly.type
_entity_poly.pdbx_seq_one_letter_code
_entity_poly.pdbx_strand_id
1 'polypeptide(L)'
;MDKATATRCSIDSVLAADKDHGGSLFHIYTSEAAALPIFDPYGKFPEGSIVLKEKISRENGAATLFTGMVKREKGFNPEVGDWEFFTVDASASKIAERGKMERCATCHEDFPKGDFITRYLYSRPAQLSGGRIVLHSCEAQAHGEKLHYEEQENKNTLGFWVNPADWASWDFEVQQAGTYAIHIWQGCGAGSGDSEVEIKCAGESSRFKVEDTGHFQNFKEREIGKVTFDKAGPQTLEVRALSKPGVAVMDLRQVVLVPLKE
;
A
#
# COMPACT_ATOMS: atom_id res chain seq x y z
N MET A 1 -6.45 33.81 19.69
CA MET A 1 -6.83 32.39 19.56
C MET A 1 -6.55 32.02 18.13
N ASP A 2 -5.32 31.56 17.88
CA ASP A 2 -4.89 31.18 16.56
C ASP A 2 -5.71 29.98 16.11
N LYS A 3 -6.44 30.15 15.00
CA LYS A 3 -7.01 29.02 14.28
C LYS A 3 -5.84 28.14 13.89
N ALA A 4 -5.70 27.00 14.55
CA ALA A 4 -4.83 25.92 14.10
C ALA A 4 -5.28 25.55 12.68
N THR A 5 -4.68 26.20 11.68
CA THR A 5 -4.77 25.77 10.29
C THR A 5 -3.81 24.59 10.25
N ALA A 6 -4.35 23.40 10.50
CA ALA A 6 -3.60 22.18 10.32
C ALA A 6 -3.36 22.00 8.82
N THR A 7 -2.37 22.68 8.27
CA THR A 7 -1.74 22.24 7.02
C THR A 7 -0.91 21.02 7.38
N ARG A 8 -1.59 19.91 7.63
CA ARG A 8 -0.97 18.63 7.95
C ARG A 8 -0.93 17.84 6.64
N CYS A 9 0.28 17.55 6.18
CA CYS A 9 0.56 16.74 5.00
C CYS A 9 0.26 15.25 5.26
N SER A 10 -0.92 14.93 5.81
CA SER A 10 -1.34 13.57 6.20
C SER A 10 -2.43 13.03 5.30
N ILE A 11 -2.40 11.72 5.07
CA ILE A 11 -3.16 10.96 4.08
C ILE A 11 -4.65 10.88 4.42
N ASP A 12 -5.45 11.51 3.58
CA ASP A 12 -6.87 11.32 3.39
C ASP A 12 -7.24 10.10 2.53
N SER A 13 -8.21 9.35 3.04
CA SER A 13 -9.14 8.43 2.37
C SER A 13 -8.64 7.48 1.27
N VAL A 14 -8.60 6.17 1.57
CA VAL A 14 -8.82 5.09 0.60
C VAL A 14 -10.30 4.69 0.66
N LEU A 15 -10.97 4.67 -0.49
CA LEU A 15 -12.35 4.16 -0.61
C LEU A 15 -12.34 2.62 -0.54
N ALA A 16 -13.12 2.07 0.39
CA ALA A 16 -13.13 0.65 0.70
C ALA A 16 -14.58 0.14 0.86
N ALA A 17 -14.84 -1.10 0.43
CA ALA A 17 -16.16 -1.74 0.54
C ALA A 17 -16.09 -2.95 1.49
N ASP A 18 -16.98 -3.00 2.48
CA ASP A 18 -16.97 -4.02 3.53
C ASP A 18 -18.16 -4.98 3.47
N LYS A 19 -17.86 -6.27 3.33
CA LYS A 19 -18.85 -7.34 3.36
C LYS A 19 -19.31 -7.68 4.78
N ASP A 20 -18.46 -7.50 5.78
CA ASP A 20 -18.73 -7.86 7.18
C ASP A 20 -19.54 -6.78 7.91
N HIS A 21 -19.60 -5.56 7.35
CA HIS A 21 -20.44 -4.45 7.85
C HIS A 21 -21.62 -4.13 6.93
N GLY A 22 -22.28 -5.16 6.40
CA GLY A 22 -23.55 -5.04 5.67
C GLY A 22 -23.44 -4.27 4.35
N GLY A 23 -22.27 -4.27 3.72
CA GLY A 23 -22.01 -3.51 2.51
C GLY A 23 -21.85 -2.01 2.76
N SER A 24 -21.60 -1.51 3.96
CA SER A 24 -21.41 -0.07 4.18
C SER A 24 -20.22 0.49 3.35
N LEU A 25 -20.30 1.76 2.93
CA LEU A 25 -19.18 2.46 2.26
C LEU A 25 -18.30 3.10 3.32
N PHE A 26 -16.98 3.02 3.15
CA PHE A 26 -16.02 3.59 4.07
C PHE A 26 -14.94 4.40 3.37
N HIS A 27 -14.51 5.47 4.02
CA HIS A 27 -13.21 6.10 3.75
C HIS A 27 -12.22 5.71 4.84
N ILE A 28 -10.97 5.51 4.44
CA ILE A 28 -9.91 5.05 5.33
C ILE A 28 -8.77 6.06 5.29
N TYR A 29 -8.55 6.74 6.40
CA TYR A 29 -7.51 7.76 6.54
C TYR A 29 -6.35 7.14 7.30
N THR A 30 -5.13 7.52 6.95
CA THR A 30 -3.93 7.02 7.62
C THR A 30 -2.96 8.15 7.94
N SER A 31 -2.16 7.98 8.99
CA SER A 31 -0.94 8.77 9.13
C SER A 31 0.08 8.36 8.06
N GLU A 32 1.06 9.23 7.77
CA GLU A 32 2.18 8.91 6.87
C GLU A 32 2.89 7.59 7.22
N ALA A 33 3.09 7.32 8.51
CA ALA A 33 3.75 6.12 8.99
C ALA A 33 2.95 4.82 8.71
N ALA A 34 1.64 4.94 8.49
CA ALA A 34 0.72 3.84 8.20
C ALA A 34 0.43 3.68 6.69
N ALA A 35 0.94 4.60 5.86
CA ALA A 35 0.60 4.74 4.44
C ALA A 35 0.98 3.53 3.58
N LEU A 36 2.18 2.98 3.79
CA LEU A 36 2.66 1.81 3.06
C LEU A 36 2.24 0.50 3.74
N PRO A 37 2.38 0.35 5.08
CA PRO A 37 2.03 -0.90 5.74
C PRO A 37 0.57 -1.31 5.55
N ILE A 38 -0.37 -0.39 5.29
CA ILE A 38 -1.78 -0.71 5.04
C ILE A 38 -2.05 -1.47 3.72
N PHE A 39 -1.11 -1.43 2.77
CA PHE A 39 -1.21 -2.18 1.51
C PHE A 39 -0.44 -3.51 1.53
N ASP A 40 0.51 -3.66 2.45
CA ASP A 40 1.32 -4.88 2.57
C ASP A 40 0.58 -5.94 3.41
N PRO A 41 0.29 -7.16 2.90
CA PRO A 41 -0.37 -8.23 3.66
C PRO A 41 0.28 -8.56 5.02
N TYR A 42 1.58 -8.29 5.16
CA TYR A 42 2.38 -8.50 6.36
C TYR A 42 2.87 -7.19 7.00
N GLY A 43 2.36 -6.05 6.52
CA GLY A 43 2.78 -4.72 6.93
C GLY A 43 2.71 -4.54 8.44
N LYS A 44 3.83 -4.11 9.03
CA LYS A 44 3.93 -3.77 10.45
C LYS A 44 3.85 -2.26 10.60
N PHE A 45 3.03 -1.81 11.54
CA PHE A 45 2.82 -0.39 11.77
C PHE A 45 3.77 0.10 12.86
N PRO A 46 4.58 1.13 12.58
CA PRO A 46 5.41 1.74 13.61
C PRO A 46 4.55 2.46 14.66
N GLU A 47 5.10 2.63 15.86
CA GLU A 47 4.49 3.45 16.92
C GLU A 47 4.11 4.84 16.39
N GLY A 48 2.95 5.35 16.81
CA GLY A 48 2.40 6.62 16.34
C GLY A 48 1.60 6.51 15.03
N SER A 49 1.56 5.33 14.40
CA SER A 49 0.66 5.07 13.27
C SER A 49 -0.79 5.29 13.66
N ILE A 50 -1.55 5.98 12.81
CA ILE A 50 -2.98 6.19 12.97
C ILE A 50 -3.70 5.62 11.75
N VAL A 51 -4.78 4.89 12.01
CA VAL A 51 -5.75 4.46 10.99
C VAL A 51 -7.14 4.89 11.45
N LEU A 52 -7.90 5.55 10.58
CA LEU A 52 -9.24 6.04 10.87
C LEU A 52 -10.19 5.59 9.78
N LYS A 53 -11.27 4.93 10.16
CA LYS A 53 -12.35 4.50 9.30
C LYS A 53 -13.55 5.41 9.48
N GLU A 54 -13.93 6.12 8.43
CA GLU A 54 -15.17 6.89 8.32
C GLU A 54 -16.25 6.00 7.75
N LYS A 55 -17.35 5.81 8.48
CA LYS A 55 -18.53 5.09 7.99
C LYS A 55 -19.49 6.06 7.32
N ILE A 56 -19.81 5.80 6.05
CA ILE A 56 -20.67 6.65 5.23
C ILE A 56 -22.07 6.05 5.14
N SER A 57 -23.09 6.90 5.36
CA SER A 57 -24.49 6.54 5.13
C SER A 57 -24.75 6.36 3.62
N ARG A 58 -25.38 5.24 3.26
CA ARG A 58 -25.81 5.00 1.88
C ARG A 58 -26.99 5.87 1.44
N GLU A 59 -27.76 6.41 2.39
CA GLU A 59 -28.96 7.20 2.08
C GLU A 59 -28.64 8.62 1.63
N ASN A 60 -27.66 9.25 2.28
CA ASN A 60 -27.35 10.68 2.10
C ASN A 60 -25.86 10.98 1.93
N GLY A 61 -24.98 9.98 1.96
CA GLY A 61 -23.54 10.17 1.81
C GLY A 61 -22.85 10.84 3.00
N ALA A 62 -23.56 11.08 4.11
CA ALA A 62 -23.00 11.73 5.28
C ALA A 62 -22.20 10.74 6.14
N ALA A 63 -21.15 11.23 6.80
CA ALA A 63 -20.45 10.50 7.84
C ALA A 63 -21.44 10.17 8.99
N THR A 64 -21.38 8.94 9.47
CA THR A 64 -22.24 8.45 10.57
C THR A 64 -21.46 8.16 11.84
N LEU A 65 -20.19 7.76 11.69
CA LEU A 65 -19.30 7.41 12.79
C LEU A 65 -17.87 7.35 12.24
N PHE A 66 -16.90 7.74 13.05
CA PHE A 66 -15.52 7.35 12.81
C PHE A 66 -15.07 6.37 13.89
N THR A 67 -14.33 5.35 13.47
CA THR A 67 -13.64 4.42 14.35
C THR A 67 -12.17 4.44 13.98
N GLY A 68 -11.28 4.58 14.94
CA GLY A 68 -9.86 4.67 14.66
C GLY A 68 -9.00 3.87 15.61
N MET A 69 -7.73 3.76 15.23
CA MET A 69 -6.70 3.03 15.92
C MET A 69 -5.42 3.86 15.95
N VAL A 70 -4.73 3.89 17.08
CA VAL A 70 -3.39 4.48 17.24
C VAL A 70 -2.44 3.40 17.72
N LYS A 71 -1.31 3.21 17.02
CA LYS A 71 -0.25 2.28 17.42
C LYS A 71 0.49 2.89 18.60
N ARG A 72 0.42 2.22 19.75
CA ARG A 72 1.05 2.68 21.00
C ARG A 72 2.43 2.08 21.17
N GLU A 73 3.09 2.54 22.22
CA GLU A 73 4.32 1.97 22.72
C GLU A 73 4.15 0.47 23.03
N LYS A 74 5.25 -0.27 22.84
CA LYS A 74 5.26 -1.73 23.02
C LYS A 74 4.80 -2.12 24.43
N GLY A 75 3.84 -3.04 24.50
CA GLY A 75 3.26 -3.54 25.75
C GLY A 75 1.99 -2.79 26.21
N PHE A 76 1.55 -1.76 25.49
CA PHE A 76 0.29 -1.10 25.78
C PHE A 76 -0.91 -2.06 25.64
N ASN A 77 -0.99 -2.82 24.55
CA ASN A 77 -2.12 -3.73 24.29
C ASN A 77 -1.66 -4.94 23.45
N PRO A 78 -0.80 -5.80 24.00
CA PRO A 78 0.00 -6.76 23.21
C PRO A 78 -0.84 -7.81 22.49
N GLU A 79 -2.01 -8.18 23.03
CA GLU A 79 -2.92 -9.17 22.43
C GLU A 79 -3.42 -8.78 21.04
N VAL A 80 -3.46 -7.46 20.77
CA VAL A 80 -3.81 -6.90 19.47
C VAL A 80 -2.73 -5.94 19.01
N GLY A 81 -1.47 -6.33 19.17
CA GLY A 81 -0.33 -5.62 18.59
C GLY A 81 -0.21 -4.16 19.05
N ASP A 82 -0.49 -3.87 20.31
CA ASP A 82 -0.33 -2.54 20.91
C ASP A 82 -1.22 -1.44 20.28
N TRP A 83 -2.34 -1.81 19.68
CA TRP A 83 -3.33 -0.85 19.20
C TRP A 83 -4.20 -0.30 20.34
N GLU A 84 -4.31 1.02 20.40
CA GLU A 84 -5.36 1.74 21.13
C GLU A 84 -6.51 2.05 20.17
N PHE A 85 -7.74 1.71 20.54
CA PHE A 85 -8.93 1.98 19.74
C PHE A 85 -9.62 3.26 20.20
N PHE A 86 -10.32 3.94 19.31
CA PHE A 86 -11.15 5.09 19.65
C PHE A 86 -12.32 5.26 18.69
N THR A 87 -13.35 5.98 19.14
CA THR A 87 -14.50 6.38 18.31
C THR A 87 -14.63 7.89 18.31
N VAL A 88 -15.07 8.45 17.19
CA VAL A 88 -15.32 9.90 17.04
C VAL A 88 -16.73 10.08 16.52
N ASP A 89 -17.40 11.14 16.98
CA ASP A 89 -18.72 11.52 16.51
C ASP A 89 -18.77 11.77 14.99
N ALA A 90 -19.99 11.76 14.43
CA ALA A 90 -20.23 11.96 13.00
C ALA A 90 -19.68 13.29 12.46
N SER A 91 -19.48 14.30 13.32
CA SER A 91 -18.90 15.59 12.96
C SER A 91 -17.38 15.64 13.04
N ALA A 92 -16.71 14.52 13.36
CA ALA A 92 -15.27 14.42 13.56
C ALA A 92 -14.72 15.44 14.59
N SER A 93 -15.56 15.88 15.53
CA SER A 93 -15.27 16.98 16.44
C SER A 93 -14.91 16.52 17.85
N LYS A 94 -15.32 15.32 18.24
CA LYS A 94 -15.10 14.81 19.60
C LYS A 94 -14.87 13.31 19.62
N ILE A 95 -13.81 12.89 20.30
CA ILE A 95 -13.61 11.48 20.66
C ILE A 95 -14.67 11.09 21.69
N ALA A 96 -15.53 10.13 21.33
CA ALA A 96 -16.58 9.63 22.21
C ALA A 96 -16.02 8.66 23.25
N GLU A 97 -15.10 7.78 22.84
CA GLU A 97 -14.35 6.91 23.75
C GLU A 97 -12.98 6.54 23.16
N ARG A 98 -12.05 6.08 24.01
CA ARG A 98 -10.75 5.54 23.59
C ARG A 98 -10.18 4.58 24.65
N GLY A 99 -9.32 3.66 24.22
CA GLY A 99 -8.57 2.77 25.10
C GLY A 99 -8.48 1.34 24.57
N LYS A 100 -8.33 0.38 25.50
CA LYS A 100 -8.36 -1.06 25.20
C LYS A 100 -9.81 -1.53 25.13
N MET A 101 -10.41 -1.41 23.95
CA MET A 101 -11.83 -1.66 23.75
C MET A 101 -12.05 -3.10 23.30
N GLU A 102 -12.55 -3.96 24.20
CA GLU A 102 -12.75 -5.40 23.95
C GLU A 102 -13.52 -5.67 22.66
N ARG A 103 -14.65 -4.98 22.45
CA ARG A 103 -15.47 -5.12 21.23
C ARG A 103 -14.74 -4.80 19.92
N CYS A 104 -13.69 -3.97 19.97
CA CYS A 104 -12.86 -3.70 18.81
C CYS A 104 -11.74 -4.74 18.72
N ALA A 105 -11.12 -5.10 19.85
CA ALA A 105 -10.08 -6.12 19.91
C ALA A 105 -10.56 -7.47 19.35
N THR A 106 -11.76 -7.95 19.74
CA THR A 106 -12.30 -9.25 19.31
C THR A 106 -12.32 -9.43 17.79
N CYS A 107 -12.69 -8.39 17.03
CA CYS A 107 -12.66 -8.48 15.57
C CYS A 107 -11.25 -8.35 14.99
N HIS A 108 -10.33 -7.65 15.68
CA HIS A 108 -8.99 -7.41 15.19
C HIS A 108 -8.02 -8.56 15.49
N GLU A 109 -8.29 -9.36 16.53
CA GLU A 109 -7.55 -10.58 16.92
C GLU A 109 -7.45 -11.61 15.78
N ASP A 110 -8.42 -11.64 14.87
CA ASP A 110 -8.44 -12.52 13.70
C ASP A 110 -7.42 -12.12 12.60
N PHE A 111 -6.76 -10.97 12.73
CA PHE A 111 -5.87 -10.40 11.71
C PHE A 111 -4.40 -10.26 12.12
N PRO A 112 -3.77 -11.23 12.81
CA PRO A 112 -2.42 -11.06 13.36
C PRO A 112 -1.35 -10.91 12.27
N LYS A 113 -1.57 -11.48 11.08
CA LYS A 113 -0.64 -11.41 9.93
C LYS A 113 -0.36 -9.97 9.51
N GLY A 114 -1.44 -9.20 9.33
CA GLY A 114 -1.39 -7.80 8.90
C GLY A 114 -1.27 -6.80 10.03
N ASP A 115 -0.71 -7.22 11.18
CA ASP A 115 -0.57 -6.43 12.39
C ASP A 115 -1.92 -5.95 12.95
N PHE A 116 -2.88 -6.87 13.02
CA PHE A 116 -4.22 -6.69 13.59
C PHE A 116 -5.01 -5.58 12.89
N ILE A 117 -4.84 -5.39 11.57
CA ILE A 117 -5.70 -4.53 10.75
C ILE A 117 -6.49 -5.39 9.77
N THR A 118 -7.80 -5.15 9.70
CA THR A 118 -8.70 -5.82 8.75
C THR A 118 -8.40 -5.32 7.33
N ARG A 119 -8.01 -6.22 6.41
CA ARG A 119 -7.50 -5.86 5.07
C ARG A 119 -8.41 -6.22 3.90
N TYR A 120 -9.47 -7.01 4.13
CA TYR A 120 -10.41 -7.47 3.09
C TYR A 120 -11.19 -6.35 2.38
N LEU A 121 -10.88 -5.08 2.64
CA LEU A 121 -11.63 -3.90 2.24
C LEU A 121 -10.90 -3.03 1.21
N TYR A 122 -9.58 -3.19 1.07
CA TYR A 122 -8.71 -2.26 0.34
C TYR A 122 -8.39 -2.73 -1.09
N SER A 123 -9.25 -3.55 -1.69
CA SER A 123 -8.96 -4.46 -2.83
C SER A 123 -8.79 -3.81 -4.21
N ARG A 124 -8.06 -2.70 -4.33
CA ARG A 124 -7.52 -2.17 -5.59
C ARG A 124 -6.23 -1.42 -5.31
N PRO A 125 -5.28 -1.36 -6.27
CA PRO A 125 -4.20 -0.41 -6.13
C PRO A 125 -4.81 0.99 -6.03
N ALA A 126 -4.62 1.62 -4.88
CA ALA A 126 -5.30 2.86 -4.51
C ALA A 126 -4.32 4.02 -4.56
N GLN A 127 -4.82 5.15 -5.05
CA GLN A 127 -4.17 6.43 -4.84
C GLN A 127 -4.51 6.94 -3.44
N LEU A 128 -3.50 7.15 -2.63
CA LEU A 128 -3.58 7.92 -1.40
C LEU A 128 -3.80 9.40 -1.75
N SER A 129 -4.57 10.14 -0.97
CA SER A 129 -4.76 11.61 -1.15
C SER A 129 -3.49 12.45 -1.17
N GLY A 130 -2.38 11.97 -0.58
CA GLY A 130 -1.05 12.55 -0.79
C GLY A 130 -0.50 12.27 -2.19
N GLY A 131 -1.36 11.92 -3.14
CA GLY A 131 -1.15 11.44 -4.49
C GLY A 131 -0.43 10.09 -4.61
N ARG A 132 0.21 9.54 -3.58
CA ARG A 132 0.98 8.29 -3.70
C ARG A 132 0.11 7.11 -4.16
N ILE A 133 0.56 6.37 -5.16
CA ILE A 133 -0.11 5.16 -5.64
C ILE A 133 0.75 3.96 -5.26
N VAL A 134 0.17 2.97 -4.58
CA VAL A 134 0.88 1.76 -4.14
C VAL A 134 0.40 0.57 -4.95
N LEU A 135 1.32 -0.04 -5.70
CA LEU A 135 1.12 -1.22 -6.54
C LEU A 135 1.88 -2.40 -5.93
N HIS A 136 1.30 -3.00 -4.89
CA HIS A 136 1.91 -4.12 -4.17
C HIS A 136 1.84 -5.41 -5.00
N SER A 137 2.81 -6.31 -4.86
CA SER A 137 2.90 -7.55 -5.64
C SER A 137 1.71 -8.49 -5.43
N CYS A 138 1.01 -8.41 -4.30
CA CYS A 138 -0.17 -9.23 -4.02
C CYS A 138 -1.38 -8.89 -4.91
N GLU A 139 -1.41 -7.70 -5.50
CA GLU A 139 -2.45 -7.23 -6.44
C GLU A 139 -1.97 -7.30 -7.90
N ALA A 140 -0.79 -7.86 -8.15
CA ALA A 140 -0.22 -7.94 -9.48
C ALA A 140 -0.88 -9.06 -10.30
N GLN A 141 -1.10 -8.79 -11.58
CA GLN A 141 -1.40 -9.81 -12.58
C GLN A 141 -0.06 -10.29 -13.15
N ALA A 142 0.31 -11.54 -12.89
CA ALA A 142 1.48 -12.17 -13.51
C ALA A 142 1.09 -12.79 -14.85
N HIS A 143 1.91 -12.56 -15.87
CA HIS A 143 1.72 -13.04 -17.22
C HIS A 143 2.93 -13.87 -17.63
N GLY A 144 2.69 -15.06 -18.16
CA GLY A 144 3.75 -16.00 -18.55
C GLY A 144 3.63 -17.33 -17.82
N GLU A 145 4.76 -18.01 -17.63
CA GLU A 145 4.77 -19.41 -17.17
C GLU A 145 5.26 -19.59 -15.73
N LYS A 146 6.22 -18.78 -15.26
CA LYS A 146 6.96 -19.00 -14.02
C LYS A 146 6.79 -17.88 -13.00
N LEU A 147 6.74 -16.63 -13.44
CA LEU A 147 6.51 -15.49 -12.57
C LEU A 147 5.16 -15.61 -11.85
N HIS A 148 5.18 -15.47 -10.53
CA HIS A 148 3.97 -15.44 -9.71
C HIS A 148 4.23 -14.70 -8.40
N TYR A 149 3.16 -14.38 -7.68
CA TYR A 149 3.26 -13.84 -6.34
C TYR A 149 3.56 -14.96 -5.33
N GLU A 150 4.67 -14.82 -4.60
CA GLU A 150 5.08 -15.71 -3.52
C GLU A 150 4.50 -15.21 -2.18
N GLU A 151 3.39 -15.81 -1.75
CA GLU A 151 2.60 -15.35 -0.59
C GLU A 151 3.30 -15.47 0.77
N GLN A 152 4.38 -16.24 0.91
CA GLN A 152 5.01 -16.46 2.22
C GLN A 152 5.56 -15.14 2.80
N GLU A 153 5.42 -14.90 4.10
CA GLU A 153 5.82 -13.64 4.76
C GLU A 153 7.28 -13.23 4.48
N ASN A 154 8.18 -14.21 4.49
CA ASN A 154 9.60 -13.98 4.20
C ASN A 154 9.88 -13.70 2.71
N LYS A 155 8.91 -13.95 1.83
CA LYS A 155 8.96 -13.70 0.39
C LYS A 155 8.18 -12.44 0.05
N ASN A 156 6.85 -12.49 0.12
CA ASN A 156 5.93 -11.37 -0.06
C ASN A 156 6.33 -10.52 -1.27
N THR A 157 6.38 -11.16 -2.45
CA THR A 157 6.99 -10.57 -3.65
C THR A 157 6.48 -11.25 -4.91
N LEU A 158 6.53 -10.55 -6.04
CA LEU A 158 6.64 -11.23 -7.34
C LEU A 158 8.02 -11.87 -7.41
N GLY A 159 8.06 -13.18 -7.62
CA GLY A 159 9.29 -13.95 -7.68
C GLY A 159 9.19 -15.07 -8.70
N PHE A 160 10.16 -15.99 -8.67
CA PHE A 160 10.36 -16.97 -9.75
C PHE A 160 10.43 -16.35 -11.16
N TRP A 161 10.95 -15.11 -11.26
CA TRP A 161 11.12 -14.44 -12.54
C TRP A 161 12.32 -14.99 -13.33
N VAL A 162 12.25 -16.27 -13.69
CA VAL A 162 13.33 -17.02 -14.34
C VAL A 162 13.17 -17.09 -15.86
N ASN A 163 12.01 -16.69 -16.39
CA ASN A 163 11.77 -16.57 -17.81
C ASN A 163 11.66 -15.09 -18.19
N PRO A 164 12.54 -14.54 -19.04
CA PRO A 164 12.48 -13.13 -19.43
C PRO A 164 11.24 -12.77 -20.26
N ALA A 165 10.52 -13.76 -20.80
CA ALA A 165 9.23 -13.51 -21.47
C ALA A 165 8.06 -13.29 -20.49
N ASP A 166 8.23 -13.67 -19.22
CA ASP A 166 7.23 -13.40 -18.19
C ASP A 166 7.27 -11.91 -17.78
N TRP A 167 6.13 -11.37 -17.35
CA TRP A 167 5.98 -9.97 -16.95
C TRP A 167 4.80 -9.79 -15.99
N ALA A 168 4.73 -8.64 -15.34
CA ALA A 168 3.65 -8.33 -14.41
C ALA A 168 2.94 -7.01 -14.77
N SER A 169 1.66 -6.91 -14.42
CA SER A 169 0.90 -5.68 -14.55
C SER A 169 -0.01 -5.39 -13.37
N TRP A 170 -0.36 -4.11 -13.24
CA TRP A 170 -1.36 -3.60 -12.33
C TRP A 170 -2.31 -2.69 -13.09
N ASP A 171 -3.61 -2.89 -12.90
CA ASP A 171 -4.64 -1.94 -13.31
C ASP A 171 -5.03 -1.11 -12.10
N PHE A 172 -5.02 0.22 -12.26
CA PHE A 172 -5.26 1.16 -11.17
C PHE A 172 -5.93 2.43 -11.68
N GLU A 173 -6.37 3.27 -10.74
CA GLU A 173 -7.00 4.55 -11.05
C GLU A 173 -6.12 5.70 -10.55
N VAL A 174 -5.82 6.62 -11.46
CA VAL A 174 -5.20 7.91 -11.13
C VAL A 174 -6.33 8.89 -10.88
N GLN A 175 -6.46 9.39 -9.67
CA GLN A 175 -7.39 10.44 -9.25
C GLN A 175 -6.78 11.84 -9.42
N GLN A 176 -5.45 11.97 -9.27
CA GLN A 176 -4.73 13.24 -9.40
C GLN A 176 -3.73 13.19 -10.57
N ALA A 177 -3.96 14.03 -11.58
CA ALA A 177 -2.99 14.25 -12.66
C ALA A 177 -1.68 14.85 -12.10
N GLY A 178 -0.56 14.63 -12.78
CA GLY A 178 0.74 15.14 -12.38
C GLY A 178 1.91 14.23 -12.74
N THR A 179 3.12 14.63 -12.34
CA THR A 179 4.33 13.81 -12.51
C THR A 179 4.64 13.05 -11.23
N TYR A 180 5.00 11.77 -11.37
CA TYR A 180 5.28 10.86 -10.28
C TYR A 180 6.66 10.23 -10.45
N ALA A 181 7.47 10.21 -9.39
CA ALA A 181 8.63 9.35 -9.31
C ALA A 181 8.19 7.88 -9.17
N ILE A 182 8.88 6.98 -9.86
CA ILE A 182 8.64 5.53 -9.80
C ILE A 182 9.67 4.93 -8.84
N HIS A 183 9.19 4.45 -7.70
CA HIS A 183 9.99 3.72 -6.72
C HIS A 183 9.67 2.23 -6.81
N ILE A 184 10.69 1.38 -6.68
CA ILE A 184 10.53 -0.09 -6.61
C ILE A 184 11.21 -0.64 -5.37
N TRP A 185 10.67 -1.72 -4.83
CA TRP A 185 11.33 -2.53 -3.81
C TRP A 185 11.84 -3.80 -4.46
N GLN A 186 13.13 -3.80 -4.77
CA GLN A 186 13.80 -4.84 -5.54
C GLN A 186 14.70 -5.68 -4.64
N GLY A 187 14.58 -7.00 -4.73
CA GLY A 187 15.58 -7.95 -4.25
C GLY A 187 16.27 -8.67 -5.40
N CYS A 188 17.54 -9.02 -5.25
CA CYS A 188 18.30 -9.74 -6.27
C CYS A 188 19.37 -10.62 -5.60
N GLY A 189 19.43 -11.89 -6.02
CA GLY A 189 20.43 -12.82 -5.51
C GLY A 189 21.85 -12.43 -5.91
N ALA A 190 22.82 -12.78 -5.05
CA ALA A 190 24.24 -12.59 -5.32
C ALA A 190 24.64 -13.10 -6.70
N GLY A 191 25.31 -12.26 -7.49
CA GLY A 191 25.76 -12.55 -8.85
C GLY A 191 24.65 -12.60 -9.90
N SER A 192 23.42 -12.19 -9.58
CA SER A 192 22.27 -12.20 -10.51
C SER A 192 21.81 -10.82 -10.97
N GLY A 193 22.57 -9.77 -10.65
CA GLY A 193 22.29 -8.40 -11.09
C GLY A 193 22.40 -8.21 -12.60
N ASP A 194 22.30 -6.95 -13.04
CA ASP A 194 22.45 -6.50 -14.43
C ASP A 194 21.35 -6.91 -15.42
N SER A 195 20.31 -7.63 -14.97
CA SER A 195 19.08 -7.75 -15.74
C SER A 195 18.54 -6.37 -16.11
N GLU A 196 18.25 -6.15 -17.39
CA GLU A 196 17.60 -4.92 -17.86
C GLU A 196 16.09 -5.11 -17.80
N VAL A 197 15.40 -4.15 -17.19
CA VAL A 197 13.96 -4.16 -16.97
C VAL A 197 13.36 -2.85 -17.48
N GLU A 198 12.17 -2.93 -18.06
CA GLU A 198 11.39 -1.80 -18.56
C GLU A 198 10.06 -1.70 -17.80
N ILE A 199 9.76 -0.51 -17.30
CA ILE A 199 8.46 -0.14 -16.76
C ILE A 199 7.74 0.71 -17.79
N LYS A 200 6.52 0.29 -18.17
CA LYS A 200 5.65 1.03 -19.09
C LYS A 200 4.40 1.49 -18.37
N CYS A 201 4.08 2.76 -18.49
CA CYS A 201 2.84 3.33 -17.97
C CYS A 201 2.55 4.64 -18.70
N ALA A 202 1.27 4.97 -18.93
CA ALA A 202 0.84 6.20 -19.61
C ALA A 202 1.52 6.46 -20.98
N GLY A 203 1.94 5.41 -21.70
CA GLY A 203 2.68 5.55 -22.97
C GLY A 203 4.15 5.94 -22.81
N GLU A 204 4.62 6.16 -21.58
CA GLU A 204 6.03 6.38 -21.24
C GLU A 204 6.73 5.06 -20.91
N SER A 205 8.07 5.06 -20.97
CA SER A 205 8.89 3.90 -20.61
C SER A 205 10.12 4.33 -19.83
N SER A 206 10.35 3.70 -18.67
CA SER A 206 11.55 3.85 -17.86
C SER A 206 12.32 2.54 -17.83
N ARG A 207 13.61 2.57 -18.16
CA ARG A 207 14.49 1.39 -18.14
C ARG A 207 15.51 1.50 -17.02
N PHE A 208 15.78 0.39 -16.37
CA PHE A 208 16.80 0.31 -15.33
C PHE A 208 17.52 -1.04 -15.35
N LYS A 209 18.71 -1.05 -14.75
CA LYS A 209 19.45 -2.27 -14.45
C LYS A 209 19.18 -2.69 -13.01
N VAL A 210 18.93 -3.99 -12.83
CA VAL A 210 18.74 -4.61 -11.51
C VAL A 210 20.06 -4.57 -10.74
N GLU A 211 20.05 -3.90 -9.58
CA GLU A 211 21.14 -3.98 -8.60
C GLU A 211 21.17 -5.34 -7.88
N ASP A 212 22.35 -5.94 -7.78
CA ASP A 212 22.60 -7.10 -6.90
C ASP A 212 22.44 -6.65 -5.43
N THR A 213 21.55 -7.32 -4.68
CA THR A 213 21.32 -7.03 -3.26
C THR A 213 21.85 -8.13 -2.33
N GLY A 214 22.64 -9.06 -2.87
CA GLY A 214 23.26 -10.19 -2.18
C GLY A 214 22.30 -11.36 -1.91
N HIS A 215 20.99 -11.12 -1.87
CA HIS A 215 19.98 -12.14 -1.65
C HIS A 215 18.62 -11.68 -2.19
N PHE A 216 17.83 -12.60 -2.75
CA PHE A 216 16.51 -12.28 -3.33
C PHE A 216 15.53 -11.63 -2.34
N GLN A 217 15.68 -11.89 -1.04
CA GLN A 217 14.84 -11.28 0.01
C GLN A 217 15.45 -10.01 0.64
N ASN A 218 16.63 -9.57 0.19
CA ASN A 218 17.23 -8.31 0.61
C ASN A 218 16.64 -7.17 -0.24
N PHE A 219 15.42 -6.76 0.08
CA PHE A 219 14.74 -5.71 -0.67
C PHE A 219 15.39 -4.35 -0.43
N LYS A 220 15.67 -3.65 -1.53
CA LYS A 220 16.15 -2.28 -1.54
C LYS A 220 15.15 -1.40 -2.28
N GLU A 221 14.79 -0.27 -1.67
CA GLU A 221 14.05 0.79 -2.35
C GLU A 221 14.95 1.50 -3.36
N ARG A 222 14.46 1.68 -4.58
CA ARG A 222 15.15 2.39 -5.66
C ARG A 222 14.19 3.27 -6.44
N GLU A 223 14.56 4.52 -6.66
CA GLU A 223 13.91 5.38 -7.65
C GLU A 223 14.49 5.05 -9.04
N ILE A 224 13.64 4.66 -10.00
CA ILE A 224 14.07 4.16 -11.32
C ILE A 224 13.71 5.09 -12.48
N GLY A 225 12.99 6.17 -12.21
CA GLY A 225 12.47 7.06 -13.23
C GLY A 225 11.21 7.79 -12.78
N LYS A 226 10.46 8.29 -13.75
CA LYS A 226 9.22 9.02 -13.53
C LYS A 226 8.20 8.72 -14.61
N VAL A 227 6.94 9.05 -14.34
CA VAL A 227 5.81 8.97 -15.28
C VAL A 227 4.91 10.19 -15.09
N THR A 228 4.34 10.70 -16.18
CA THR A 228 3.41 11.83 -16.18
C THR A 228 2.02 11.34 -16.54
N PHE A 229 1.02 11.75 -15.76
CA PHE A 229 -0.39 11.55 -16.08
C PHE A 229 -1.02 12.92 -16.37
N ASP A 230 -1.38 13.17 -17.63
CA ASP A 230 -1.99 14.44 -18.04
C ASP A 230 -3.40 14.65 -17.47
N LYS A 231 -4.07 13.56 -17.08
CA LYS A 231 -5.42 13.56 -16.54
C LYS A 231 -5.64 12.39 -15.59
N ALA A 232 -6.62 12.55 -14.70
CA ALA A 232 -7.18 11.46 -13.94
C ALA A 232 -7.83 10.40 -14.86
N GLY A 233 -7.84 9.15 -14.42
CA GLY A 233 -8.49 8.04 -15.11
C GLY A 233 -7.82 6.69 -14.88
N PRO A 234 -8.38 5.63 -15.48
CA PRO A 234 -7.81 4.29 -15.42
C PRO A 234 -6.46 4.24 -16.12
N GLN A 235 -5.52 3.49 -15.55
CA GLN A 235 -4.18 3.28 -16.05
C GLN A 235 -3.76 1.82 -15.85
N THR A 236 -2.80 1.39 -16.66
CA THR A 236 -2.09 0.12 -16.50
C THR A 236 -0.60 0.40 -16.40
N LEU A 237 0.06 -0.22 -15.42
CA LEU A 237 1.52 -0.24 -15.31
C LEU A 237 1.99 -1.66 -15.60
N GLU A 238 2.97 -1.80 -16.49
CA GLU A 238 3.60 -3.07 -16.83
C GLU A 238 5.07 -3.05 -16.45
N VAL A 239 5.59 -4.17 -15.97
CA VAL A 239 7.01 -4.38 -15.69
C VAL A 239 7.48 -5.60 -16.49
N ARG A 240 8.42 -5.39 -17.41
CA ARG A 240 8.90 -6.43 -18.34
C ARG A 240 10.41 -6.57 -18.27
N ALA A 241 10.92 -7.79 -18.33
CA ALA A 241 12.34 -8.02 -18.50
C ALA A 241 12.76 -7.82 -19.97
N LEU A 242 13.90 -7.20 -20.19
CA LEU A 242 14.57 -7.09 -21.49
C LEU A 242 15.76 -8.07 -21.58
N SER A 243 16.39 -8.37 -20.44
CA SER A 243 17.47 -9.35 -20.33
C SER A 243 17.47 -10.02 -18.97
N LYS A 244 18.17 -11.17 -18.86
CA LYS A 244 18.32 -11.94 -17.62
C LYS A 244 19.66 -12.71 -17.61
N PRO A 245 20.80 -12.03 -17.39
CA PRO A 245 22.12 -12.67 -17.37
C PRO A 245 22.29 -13.62 -16.18
N GLY A 246 21.62 -13.34 -15.06
CA GLY A 246 21.63 -14.15 -13.85
C GLY A 246 20.62 -15.31 -13.83
N VAL A 247 20.45 -15.94 -12.68
CA VAL A 247 19.52 -17.07 -12.51
C VAL A 247 18.05 -16.65 -12.55
N ALA A 248 17.74 -15.42 -12.14
CA ALA A 248 16.42 -14.78 -12.20
C ALA A 248 16.57 -13.29 -12.51
N VAL A 249 15.49 -12.61 -12.90
CA VAL A 249 15.49 -11.17 -13.20
C VAL A 249 15.66 -10.37 -11.90
N MET A 250 14.70 -10.50 -10.98
CA MET A 250 14.68 -9.92 -9.64
C MET A 250 13.46 -10.47 -8.86
N ASP A 251 13.44 -10.26 -7.55
CA ASP A 251 12.21 -10.27 -6.75
C ASP A 251 11.69 -8.83 -6.67
N LEU A 252 10.41 -8.61 -6.99
CA LEU A 252 9.76 -7.30 -6.95
C LEU A 252 8.59 -7.28 -5.97
N ARG A 253 8.77 -6.60 -4.84
CA ARG A 253 7.73 -6.53 -3.79
C ARG A 253 6.64 -5.51 -4.09
N GLN A 254 7.00 -4.35 -4.59
CA GLN A 254 6.03 -3.31 -4.92
C GLN A 254 6.63 -2.27 -5.86
N VAL A 255 5.74 -1.60 -6.59
CA VAL A 255 5.99 -0.33 -7.26
C VAL A 255 5.20 0.74 -6.54
N VAL A 256 5.81 1.88 -6.25
CA VAL A 256 5.15 3.01 -5.61
C VAL A 256 5.37 4.25 -6.48
N LEU A 257 4.27 4.88 -6.91
CA LEU A 257 4.32 6.14 -7.62
C LEU A 257 4.18 7.26 -6.60
N VAL A 258 5.20 8.11 -6.47
CA VAL A 258 5.23 9.21 -5.50
C VAL A 258 5.10 10.53 -6.27
N PRO A 259 4.08 11.37 -6.00
CA PRO A 259 3.97 12.66 -6.67
C PRO A 259 5.23 13.49 -6.46
N LEU A 260 5.74 14.06 -7.54
CA LEU A 260 6.73 15.11 -7.45
C LEU A 260 5.99 16.40 -7.12
N LYS A 261 6.42 17.08 -6.04
CA LYS A 261 5.96 18.43 -5.76
C LYS A 261 6.46 19.33 -6.89
N GLU A 262 5.55 20.10 -7.49
CA GLU A 262 5.92 21.24 -8.34
C GLU A 262 6.64 22.32 -7.53
#